data_AF-A0A972NJA5-F1
#
_entry.id   AF-A0A972NJA5-F1
#
_cell.length_a   1.000
_cell.length_b   1.000
_cell.length_c   1.000
_cell.angle_alpha   90.00
_cell.angle_beta   90.00
_cell.angle_gamma   90.00
#
_symmetry.space_group_name_H-M   'P 1'
#
loop_
_entity.id
_entity.type
_entity.pdbx_description
1 polymer ?
#
loop_
_entity_poly.entity_id
_entity_poly.type
_entity_poly.pdbx_seq_one_letter_code
_entity_poly.pdbx_strand_id
1 'polypeptide(L)'
;MELWVKIDGEKRKYQGSFKAVMEKLVEEGKGKKVELLSFHAPQKERRRLKRELRAHGKDLLKTASYMARWFYQIEERRLRRRIKELKKKAKRLSKGELVYDPKKLEQIKQLEQSLERVRERIKQLVV
;
A
#
# COMPACT_ATOMS: atom_id res chain seq x y z
N MET A 1 2.97 -5.66 -14.64
CA MET A 1 4.20 -6.35 -14.26
C MET A 1 3.95 -7.85 -14.26
N GLU A 2 4.92 -8.61 -14.77
CA GLU A 2 5.01 -10.05 -14.62
C GLU A 2 6.22 -10.39 -13.76
N LEU A 3 6.07 -11.33 -12.84
CA LEU A 3 7.08 -11.74 -11.89
C LEU A 3 7.07 -13.26 -11.75
N TRP A 4 8.19 -13.89 -12.04
CA TRP A 4 8.41 -15.31 -11.83
C TRP A 4 9.29 -15.49 -10.59
N VAL A 5 8.80 -16.29 -9.65
CA VAL A 5 9.50 -16.63 -8.41
C VAL A 5 9.44 -18.12 -8.16
N LYS A 6 10.35 -18.59 -7.32
CA LYS A 6 10.30 -19.92 -6.74
C LYS A 6 9.99 -19.78 -5.26
N ILE A 7 8.91 -20.38 -4.78
CA ILE A 7 8.51 -20.40 -3.38
C ILE A 7 8.55 -21.85 -2.90
N ASP A 8 9.41 -22.16 -1.93
CA ASP A 8 9.59 -23.51 -1.37
C ASP A 8 9.78 -24.62 -2.43
N GLY A 9 10.43 -24.32 -3.55
CA GLY A 9 10.62 -25.29 -4.63
C GLY A 9 9.70 -25.10 -5.83
N GLU A 10 8.51 -24.54 -5.63
CA GLU A 10 7.49 -24.37 -6.67
C GLU A 10 7.66 -23.07 -7.45
N LYS A 11 7.57 -23.13 -8.77
CA LYS A 11 7.56 -21.93 -9.61
C LYS A 11 6.17 -21.31 -9.63
N ARG A 12 6.08 -20.01 -9.33
CA ARG A 12 4.84 -19.24 -9.40
C ARG A 12 5.03 -18.01 -10.29
N LYS A 13 3.98 -17.70 -11.06
CA LYS A 13 3.87 -16.49 -11.87
C LYS A 13 2.87 -15.55 -11.23
N TYR A 14 3.29 -14.31 -11.00
CA TYR A 14 2.40 -13.21 -10.65
C TYR A 14 2.29 -12.23 -11.81
N GLN A 15 1.07 -11.82 -12.13
CA GLN A 15 0.79 -10.84 -13.18
C GLN A 15 -0.25 -9.83 -12.68
N GLY A 16 0.00 -8.55 -12.97
CA GLY A 16 -0.93 -7.48 -12.60
C GLY A 16 -0.24 -6.13 -12.39
N SER A 17 -0.88 -5.26 -11.60
CA SER A 17 -0.28 -4.00 -11.19
C SER A 17 0.91 -4.24 -10.26
N PHE A 18 1.86 -3.31 -10.24
CA PHE A 18 3.05 -3.46 -9.40
C PHE A 18 2.72 -3.58 -7.91
N LYS A 19 1.71 -2.81 -7.44
CA LYS A 19 1.19 -2.92 -6.06
C LYS A 19 0.68 -4.34 -5.78
N ALA A 20 -0.23 -4.84 -6.63
CA ALA A 20 -0.87 -6.14 -6.43
C ALA A 20 0.13 -7.31 -6.49
N VAL A 21 1.11 -7.25 -7.39
CA VAL A 21 2.15 -8.29 -7.50
C VAL A 21 3.02 -8.35 -6.24
N MET A 22 3.47 -7.20 -5.72
CA MET A 22 4.27 -7.15 -4.50
C MET A 22 3.46 -7.59 -3.27
N GLU A 23 2.19 -7.22 -3.20
CA GLU A 23 1.29 -7.62 -2.12
C GLU A 23 1.07 -9.13 -2.09
N LYS A 24 0.68 -9.75 -3.21
CA LYS A 24 0.51 -11.20 -3.30
C LYS A 24 1.78 -11.97 -2.96
N LEU A 25 2.94 -11.48 -3.41
CA LEU A 25 4.22 -12.09 -3.11
C LEU A 25 4.50 -12.11 -1.60
N VAL A 26 4.13 -11.06 -0.87
CA VAL A 26 4.28 -10.99 0.59
C VAL A 26 3.34 -11.98 1.27
N GLU A 27 2.09 -12.03 0.86
CA GLU A 27 1.09 -12.93 1.45
C GLU A 27 1.46 -14.40 1.27
N GLU A 28 1.84 -14.78 0.05
CA GLU A 28 2.17 -16.17 -0.26
C GLU A 28 3.59 -16.58 0.18
N GLY A 29 4.51 -15.63 0.23
CA GLY A 29 5.93 -15.86 0.56
C GLY A 29 6.26 -15.79 2.06
N LYS A 30 5.32 -15.35 2.91
CA LYS A 30 5.54 -15.25 4.36
C LYS A 30 5.92 -16.59 4.98
N GLY A 31 7.05 -16.62 5.67
CA GLY A 31 7.59 -17.82 6.32
C GLY A 31 8.19 -18.85 5.36
N LYS A 32 8.34 -18.52 4.08
CA LYS A 32 8.82 -19.43 3.03
C LYS A 32 10.10 -18.94 2.39
N LYS A 33 10.84 -19.84 1.74
CA LYS A 33 12.03 -19.45 0.97
C LYS A 33 11.59 -18.94 -0.40
N VAL A 34 11.86 -17.67 -0.68
CA VAL A 34 11.47 -17.00 -1.93
C VAL A 34 12.70 -16.65 -2.75
N GLU A 35 12.78 -17.18 -3.97
CA GLU A 35 13.86 -16.90 -4.93
C GLU A 35 13.29 -16.19 -6.17
N LEU A 36 13.95 -15.12 -6.60
CA LEU A 36 13.60 -14.40 -7.82
C LEU A 36 14.14 -15.17 -9.04
N LEU A 37 13.27 -15.53 -9.98
CA LEU A 37 13.68 -16.16 -11.24
C LEU A 37 13.83 -15.12 -12.35
N SER A 38 12.73 -14.48 -12.71
CA SER A 38 12.70 -13.47 -13.78
C SER A 38 11.56 -12.48 -13.55
N PHE A 39 11.66 -11.30 -14.14
CA PHE A 39 10.58 -10.32 -14.06
C PHE A 39 10.55 -9.43 -15.29
N HIS A 40 9.34 -9.06 -15.71
CA HIS A 40 9.08 -8.14 -16.79
C HIS A 40 8.19 -6.99 -16.29
N ALA A 41 8.67 -5.76 -16.46
CA ALA A 41 7.94 -4.57 -16.06
C ALA A 41 8.33 -3.37 -16.94
N PRO A 42 7.47 -2.33 -17.04
CA PRO A 42 7.83 -1.04 -17.60
C PRO A 42 9.13 -0.49 -17.01
N GLN A 43 9.87 0.31 -17.77
CA GLN A 43 11.22 0.75 -17.41
C GLN A 43 11.29 1.43 -16.03
N LYS A 44 10.30 2.27 -15.68
CA LYS A 44 10.23 2.96 -14.38
C LYS A 44 10.08 1.99 -13.21
N GLU A 45 9.17 1.02 -13.32
CA GLU A 45 8.94 0.00 -12.29
C GLU A 45 10.15 -0.91 -12.15
N ARG A 46 10.74 -1.31 -13.28
CA ARG A 46 11.96 -2.14 -13.31
C ARG A 46 13.13 -1.49 -12.60
N ARG A 47 13.39 -0.21 -12.88
CA ARG A 47 14.46 0.57 -12.21
C ARG A 47 14.20 0.67 -10.72
N ARG A 48 12.96 0.92 -10.32
CA ARG A 48 12.57 1.00 -8.92
C ARG A 48 12.80 -0.33 -8.20
N LEU A 49 12.28 -1.43 -8.73
CA LEU A 49 12.46 -2.76 -8.13
C LEU A 49 13.94 -3.12 -7.99
N LYS A 50 14.75 -2.90 -9.03
CA LYS A 50 16.22 -3.14 -8.97
C LYS A 50 16.92 -2.28 -7.90
N ARG A 51 16.45 -1.05 -7.68
CA ARG A 51 17.01 -0.17 -6.65
C ARG A 51 16.67 -0.69 -5.26
N GLU A 52 15.41 -1.02 -5.00
CA GLU A 52 14.99 -1.50 -3.68
C GLU A 52 15.57 -2.89 -3.38
N LEU A 53 15.64 -3.79 -4.37
CA LEU A 53 16.33 -5.08 -4.22
C LEU A 53 17.78 -4.89 -3.77
N ARG A 54 18.51 -3.93 -4.36
CA ARG A 54 19.88 -3.63 -3.92
C ARG A 54 19.92 -3.06 -2.51
N ALA A 55 19.00 -2.17 -2.16
CA ALA A 55 18.91 -1.57 -0.82
C ALA A 55 18.58 -2.60 0.28
N HIS A 56 17.88 -3.68 -0.07
CA HIS A 56 17.51 -4.76 0.85
C HIS A 56 18.36 -6.03 0.70
N GLY A 57 19.60 -5.92 0.21
CA GLY A 57 20.52 -7.05 0.16
C GLY A 57 20.09 -8.19 -0.77
N LYS A 58 19.31 -7.87 -1.81
CA LYS A 58 18.67 -8.80 -2.76
C LYS A 58 17.61 -9.72 -2.14
N ASP A 59 17.14 -9.42 -0.93
CA ASP A 59 15.99 -10.09 -0.33
C ASP A 59 14.69 -9.65 -1.02
N LEU A 60 14.10 -10.56 -1.78
CA LEU A 60 12.89 -10.32 -2.56
C LEU A 60 11.66 -10.10 -1.67
N LEU A 61 11.51 -10.87 -0.58
CA LEU A 61 10.34 -10.82 0.28
C LEU A 61 10.33 -9.52 1.09
N LYS A 62 11.49 -9.15 1.65
CA LYS A 62 11.67 -7.86 2.34
C LYS A 62 11.43 -6.68 1.40
N THR A 63 11.93 -6.77 0.16
CA THR A 63 11.69 -5.75 -0.86
C THR A 63 10.20 -5.63 -1.20
N ALA A 64 9.51 -6.75 -1.41
CA ALA A 64 8.09 -6.77 -1.71
C ALA A 64 7.27 -6.18 -0.56
N SER A 65 7.58 -6.55 0.69
CA SER A 65 6.97 -5.98 1.90
C SER A 65 7.15 -4.47 1.98
N TYR A 66 8.38 -3.98 1.81
CA TYR A 66 8.66 -2.54 1.79
C TYR A 66 7.87 -1.82 0.69
N MET A 67 7.87 -2.37 -0.51
CA MET A 67 7.19 -1.78 -1.66
C MET A 67 5.67 -1.76 -1.52
N ALA A 68 5.06 -2.85 -1.06
CA ALA A 68 3.63 -2.92 -0.80
C ALA A 68 3.23 -1.88 0.27
N ARG A 69 3.97 -1.82 1.38
CA ARG A 69 3.75 -0.80 2.43
C ARG A 69 3.91 0.62 1.90
N TRP A 70 4.90 0.90 1.04
CA TRP A 70 5.09 2.22 0.46
C TRP A 70 3.86 2.71 -0.32
N PHE A 71 3.20 1.83 -1.09
CA PHE A 71 1.94 2.17 -1.77
C PHE A 71 0.83 2.52 -0.78
N TYR A 72 0.64 1.72 0.26
CA TYR A 72 -0.36 1.98 1.30
C TYR A 72 -0.05 3.22 2.13
N GLN A 73 1.22 3.53 2.39
CA GLN A 73 1.61 4.76 3.08
C GLN A 73 1.27 6.02 2.27
N ILE A 74 1.39 5.97 0.93
CA ILE A 74 0.95 7.08 0.08
C ILE A 74 -0.55 7.25 0.17
N GLU A 75 -1.29 6.16 0.10
CA GLU A 75 -2.75 6.13 0.25
C GLU A 75 -3.18 6.68 1.61
N GLU A 76 -2.53 6.24 2.69
CA GLU A 76 -2.72 6.73 4.05
C GLU A 76 -2.53 8.26 4.15
N ARG A 77 -1.44 8.78 3.58
CA ARG A 77 -1.17 10.23 3.56
C ARG A 77 -2.25 11.00 2.79
N ARG A 78 -2.74 10.47 1.67
CA ARG A 78 -3.82 11.07 0.89
C ARG A 78 -5.12 11.13 1.69
N LEU A 79 -5.50 10.02 2.33
CA LEU A 79 -6.69 9.95 3.18
C LEU A 79 -6.60 10.94 4.36
N ARG A 80 -5.47 10.96 5.08
CA ARG A 80 -5.24 11.93 6.18
C ARG A 80 -5.39 13.37 5.74
N ARG A 81 -4.84 13.74 4.57
CA ARG A 81 -4.98 15.10 4.00
C ARG A 81 -6.43 15.41 3.69
N ARG A 82 -7.15 14.48 3.05
CA ARG A 82 -8.56 14.67 2.69
C ARG A 82 -9.45 14.83 3.92
N ILE A 83 -9.25 14.01 4.95
CA ILE A 83 -9.95 14.12 6.24
C ILE A 83 -9.69 15.50 6.86
N LYS A 84 -8.43 15.95 6.89
CA LYS A 84 -8.06 17.28 7.42
C LYS A 84 -8.78 18.41 6.67
N GLU A 85 -8.82 18.35 5.35
CA GLU A 85 -9.53 19.34 4.52
C GLU A 85 -11.04 19.33 4.76
N LEU A 86 -11.65 18.15 4.84
CA LEU A 86 -13.09 18.03 5.11
C LEU A 86 -13.44 18.50 6.51
N LYS A 87 -12.63 18.18 7.54
CA LYS A 87 -12.82 18.68 8.91
C LYS A 87 -12.78 20.21 8.97
N LYS A 88 -11.92 20.85 8.16
CA LYS A 88 -11.92 22.32 8.02
C LYS A 88 -13.19 22.83 7.33
N LYS A 89 -13.62 22.18 6.25
CA LYS A 89 -14.81 22.57 5.47
C LYS A 89 -16.15 22.22 6.12
N ALA A 90 -16.16 21.34 7.11
CA ALA A 90 -17.36 20.88 7.80
C ALA A 90 -17.85 21.91 8.84
N LYS A 91 -16.95 22.74 9.35
CA LYS A 91 -17.24 23.78 10.33
C LYS A 91 -17.74 25.03 9.62
N ARG A 92 -18.88 25.56 10.03
CA ARG A 92 -19.33 26.92 9.69
C ARG A 92 -19.77 27.64 10.96
N LEU A 93 -19.44 28.92 11.05
CA LEU A 93 -19.99 29.77 12.10
C LEU A 93 -21.34 30.31 11.61
N SER A 94 -22.40 30.12 12.38
CA SER A 94 -23.73 30.65 12.08
C SER A 94 -24.32 31.22 13.36
N LYS A 95 -24.64 32.52 13.37
CA LYS A 95 -25.22 33.22 14.54
C LYS A 95 -24.40 33.02 15.84
N GLY A 96 -23.07 32.96 15.75
CA GLY A 96 -22.18 32.73 16.90
C GLY A 96 -22.01 31.26 17.29
N GLU A 97 -22.80 30.34 16.74
CA GLU A 97 -22.70 28.91 17.00
C GLU A 97 -21.92 28.17 15.91
N LEU A 98 -21.22 27.12 16.32
CA LEU A 98 -20.41 26.29 15.43
C LEU A 98 -21.27 25.15 14.90
N VAL A 99 -21.76 25.32 13.67
CA VAL A 99 -22.63 24.34 13.01
C VAL A 99 -21.79 23.43 12.12
N TYR A 100 -22.06 22.13 12.17
CA TYR A 100 -21.39 21.13 11.34
C TYR A 100 -22.31 20.66 10.21
N ASP A 101 -21.74 20.48 9.03
CA ASP A 101 -22.43 19.88 7.88
C ASP A 101 -22.51 18.35 8.05
N PRO A 102 -23.72 17.77 8.24
CA PRO A 102 -23.89 16.34 8.50
C PRO A 102 -23.38 15.46 7.36
N LYS A 103 -23.51 15.90 6.10
CA LYS A 103 -23.01 15.13 4.94
C LYS A 103 -21.48 15.01 4.97
N LYS A 104 -20.81 16.10 5.35
CA LYS A 104 -19.33 16.09 5.46
C LYS A 104 -18.86 15.27 6.65
N LEU A 105 -19.61 15.26 7.76
CA LEU A 105 -19.32 14.40 8.90
C LEU A 105 -19.41 12.91 8.53
N GLU A 106 -20.43 12.53 7.76
CA GLU A 106 -20.57 11.15 7.27
C GLU A 106 -19.42 10.76 6.33
N GLN A 107 -19.05 11.64 5.39
CA GLN A 107 -17.89 11.43 4.53
C GLN A 107 -16.59 11.29 5.32
N ILE A 108 -16.39 12.10 6.37
CA ILE A 108 -15.24 11.99 7.26
C ILE A 108 -15.22 10.61 7.93
N LYS A 109 -16.36 10.14 8.44
CA LYS A 109 -16.47 8.82 9.07
C LYS A 109 -16.10 7.68 8.12
N GLN A 110 -16.59 7.72 6.88
CA GLN A 110 -16.24 6.73 5.85
C GLN A 110 -14.74 6.75 5.51
N LEU A 111 -14.14 7.94 5.42
CA LEU A 111 -12.70 8.08 5.17
C LEU A 111 -11.86 7.62 6.37
N GLU A 112 -12.32 7.83 7.60
CA GLU A 112 -11.67 7.34 8.82
C GLU A 112 -11.68 5.81 8.88
N GLN A 113 -12.81 5.17 8.54
CA GLN A 113 -12.88 3.71 8.39
C GLN A 113 -11.93 3.20 7.29
N SER A 114 -11.86 3.90 6.16
CA SER A 114 -10.95 3.55 5.07
C SER A 114 -9.48 3.68 5.50
N LEU A 115 -9.16 4.73 6.27
CA LEU A 115 -7.82 4.97 6.82
C LEU A 115 -7.41 3.85 7.79
N GLU A 116 -8.33 3.40 8.63
CA GLU A 116 -8.09 2.29 9.56
C GLU A 116 -7.77 1.00 8.82
N ARG A 117 -8.58 0.63 7.81
CA ARG A 117 -8.31 -0.54 6.95
C ARG A 117 -6.93 -0.49 6.30
N VAL A 118 -6.54 0.68 5.79
CA VAL A 118 -5.20 0.87 5.19
C VAL A 118 -4.10 0.67 6.23
N ARG A 119 -4.28 1.16 7.46
CA ARG A 119 -3.31 0.98 8.55
C ARG A 119 -3.19 -0.48 8.97
N GLU A 120 -4.30 -1.18 9.11
CA GLU A 120 -4.32 -2.62 9.37
C GLU A 120 -3.57 -3.39 8.28
N ARG A 121 -3.81 -3.03 7.01
CA ARG A 121 -3.12 -3.66 5.90
C ARG A 121 -1.61 -3.42 5.92
N ILE A 122 -1.16 -2.21 6.27
CA ILE A 122 0.27 -1.91 6.46
C ILE A 122 0.88 -2.81 7.54
N LYS A 123 0.17 -3.02 8.66
CA LYS A 123 0.63 -3.90 9.75
C LYS A 123 0.73 -5.36 9.27
N GLN A 124 -0.26 -5.85 8.53
CA GLN A 124 -0.28 -7.19 7.97
C GLN A 124 0.86 -7.45 6.97
N LEU A 125 1.35 -6.42 6.28
CA LEU A 125 2.40 -6.55 5.27
C LEU A 125 3.82 -6.53 5.85
N VAL A 126 3.99 -6.37 7.16
CA VAL A 126 5.30 -6.48 7.79
C VAL A 126 5.77 -7.93 7.74
N VAL A 127 7.00 -8.12 7.27
CA VAL A 127 7.76 -9.37 7.21
C VAL A 127 9.00 -9.20 8.06
#